data_AF-D0FH96-F1
#
_entry.id   AF-D0FH96-F1
#
_cell.length_a   1.000
_cell.length_b   1.000
_cell.length_c   1.000
_cell.angle_alpha   90.00
_cell.angle_beta   90.00
_cell.angle_gamma   90.00
#
_symmetry.space_group_name_H-M   'P 1'
#
loop_
_entity.id
_entity.type
_entity.pdbx_description
1 polymer ?
#
loop_
_entity_poly.entity_id
_entity_poly.type
_entity_poly.pdbx_seq_one_letter_code
_entity_poly.pdbx_strand_id
1 'polypeptide(L)'
;ELGRDSDTGGQVKYVVELARVLGSTPGVYRVDLLTRQIAAPDVDWSYGEPTEMLAPRNSENCMHDEMGESGGAYIIRIPFGPRDKYIPKERLWPPYIQEFVDGALGHIMQMSKALGEQIGGGEPIWPVVIHGHYADAGDSAALLSGALNVPMVFTGHSLGRDKLEQLLKQGRQTREEINSMYKIMRRIEGEELCLDASEIIITSTRQEVEEQWNLYDGFDVILAKKLRARIKRGVSCFGRYMPRTAVIPPGMEFSHIVVHDVDSDGDVEGAEDVSASDPPIWSEIMRFFTNPRKPMILALARPDPKKNLTTLVRAFGECRPLQHLANLTLIMGNRDNIDEMSSTNSAVLTTILKLIDKYDLYGQVAYPKHHKQSDVP
;
A
#
# COMPACT_ATOMS: atom_id res chain seq x y z
N GLU A 1 -0.42 -11.25 -3.15
CA GLU A 1 -0.73 -10.86 -4.54
C GLU A 1 -0.80 -9.33 -4.64
N LEU A 2 -0.67 -8.72 -5.82
CA LEU A 2 -0.94 -7.29 -6.04
C LEU A 2 -1.93 -7.15 -7.19
N GLY A 3 -2.92 -6.26 -7.08
CA GLY A 3 -3.82 -6.00 -8.23
C GLY A 3 -5.10 -6.82 -8.27
N ARG A 4 -5.24 -7.82 -7.39
CA ARG A 4 -6.38 -8.74 -7.34
C ARG A 4 -7.73 -8.02 -7.17
N ASP A 5 -7.82 -7.14 -6.19
CA ASP A 5 -9.05 -6.45 -5.81
C ASP A 5 -8.75 -5.01 -5.32
N SER A 6 -9.79 -4.31 -4.83
CA SER A 6 -9.67 -2.96 -4.31
C SER A 6 -8.88 -2.84 -3.00
N ASP A 7 -8.60 -3.96 -2.33
CA ASP A 7 -8.03 -4.01 -0.98
C ASP A 7 -6.55 -4.38 -1.04
N THR A 8 -6.16 -5.15 -2.07
CA THR A 8 -4.82 -5.68 -2.24
C THR A 8 -4.00 -4.78 -3.17
N GLY A 9 -3.42 -3.70 -2.65
CA GLY A 9 -2.71 -2.67 -3.44
C GLY A 9 -1.37 -2.21 -2.87
N GLY A 10 -1.05 -0.92 -3.05
CA GLY A 10 0.24 -0.34 -2.66
C GLY A 10 0.54 -0.47 -1.16
N GLN A 11 -0.49 -0.48 -0.31
CA GLN A 11 -0.36 -0.74 1.12
C GLN A 11 0.29 -2.10 1.40
N VAL A 12 -0.12 -3.16 0.70
CA VAL A 12 0.43 -4.52 0.92
C VAL A 12 1.91 -4.55 0.59
N LYS A 13 2.30 -3.96 -0.55
CA LYS A 13 3.72 -3.83 -0.93
C LYS A 13 4.49 -3.06 0.15
N TYR A 14 3.97 -1.91 0.57
CA TYR A 14 4.58 -1.07 1.61
C TYR A 14 4.83 -1.84 2.90
N VAL A 15 3.82 -2.51 3.47
CA VAL A 15 3.96 -3.16 4.79
C VAL A 15 4.84 -4.40 4.74
N VAL A 16 4.81 -5.16 3.65
CA VAL A 16 5.67 -6.34 3.47
C VAL A 16 7.14 -5.92 3.32
N GLU A 17 7.41 -4.87 2.54
CA GLU A 17 8.77 -4.33 2.40
C GLU A 17 9.26 -3.71 3.71
N LEU A 18 8.42 -2.94 4.39
CA LEU A 18 8.72 -2.36 5.70
C LEU A 18 9.06 -3.47 6.71
N ALA A 19 8.24 -4.52 6.83
CA ALA A 19 8.49 -5.61 7.76
C ALA A 19 9.80 -6.34 7.46
N ARG A 20 10.10 -6.58 6.18
CA ARG A 20 11.36 -7.22 5.76
C ARG A 20 12.59 -6.38 6.12
N VAL A 21 12.55 -5.08 5.86
CA VAL A 21 13.65 -4.16 6.18
C VAL A 21 13.82 -4.02 7.68
N LEU A 22 12.72 -3.86 8.43
CA LEU A 22 12.76 -3.81 9.89
C LEU A 22 13.34 -5.09 10.49
N GLY A 23 12.95 -6.27 10.01
CA GLY A 23 13.48 -7.55 10.47
C GLY A 23 14.98 -7.75 10.17
N SER A 24 15.55 -6.94 9.28
CA SER A 24 16.99 -6.94 8.97
C SER A 24 17.74 -5.76 9.63
N THR A 25 17.04 -4.91 10.40
CA THR A 25 17.61 -3.70 11.00
C THR A 25 18.31 -4.04 12.31
N PRO A 26 19.56 -3.59 12.53
CA PRO A 26 20.26 -3.79 13.80
C PRO A 26 19.44 -3.30 15.00
N GLY A 27 19.30 -4.15 16.03
CA GLY A 27 18.50 -3.87 17.22
C GLY A 27 17.04 -4.32 17.14
N VAL A 28 16.57 -4.80 15.99
CA VAL A 28 15.25 -5.44 15.85
C VAL A 28 15.43 -6.94 15.79
N TYR A 29 14.95 -7.65 16.82
CA TYR A 29 15.04 -9.11 16.87
C TYR A 29 13.97 -9.77 15.98
N ARG A 30 12.72 -9.30 16.07
CA ARG A 30 11.58 -9.92 15.40
C ARG A 30 10.55 -8.88 14.96
N VAL A 31 9.91 -9.12 13.81
CA VAL A 31 8.78 -8.35 13.30
C VAL A 31 7.66 -9.29 12.90
N ASP A 32 6.48 -9.13 13.49
CA ASP A 32 5.27 -9.87 13.11
C ASP A 32 4.29 -8.94 12.37
N LEU A 33 4.05 -9.21 11.09
CA LEU A 33 3.01 -8.58 10.28
C LEU A 33 1.70 -9.35 10.44
N LEU A 34 0.82 -8.84 11.29
CA LEU A 34 -0.47 -9.48 11.57
C LEU A 34 -1.49 -9.17 10.47
N THR A 35 -2.19 -10.18 9.99
CA THR A 35 -3.28 -10.04 9.01
C THR A 35 -4.34 -11.12 9.17
N ARG A 36 -5.39 -11.12 8.35
CA ARG A 36 -6.46 -12.11 8.39
C ARG A 36 -6.03 -13.43 7.74
N GLN A 37 -6.38 -14.55 8.36
CA GLN A 37 -6.32 -15.88 7.73
C GLN A 37 -7.56 -16.12 6.87
N ILE A 38 -7.36 -16.49 5.59
CA ILE A 38 -8.45 -16.68 4.63
C ILE A 38 -8.24 -18.03 3.93
N ALA A 39 -9.11 -19.00 4.19
CA ALA A 39 -9.13 -20.30 3.50
C ALA A 39 -10.20 -20.31 2.40
N ALA A 40 -10.20 -19.22 1.62
CA ALA A 40 -11.06 -18.96 0.47
C ALA A 40 -10.84 -19.97 -0.66
N PRO A 41 -11.81 -20.69 -1.28
CA PRO A 41 -11.49 -21.40 -2.54
C PRO A 41 -11.22 -20.41 -3.69
N ASP A 42 -11.65 -19.16 -3.54
CA ASP A 42 -11.44 -18.10 -4.50
C ASP A 42 -10.06 -17.45 -4.37
N VAL A 43 -9.41 -17.44 -3.19
CA VAL A 43 -8.07 -16.88 -2.99
C VAL A 43 -6.96 -17.95 -3.08
N ASP A 44 -5.71 -17.51 -3.22
CA ASP A 44 -4.57 -18.42 -3.20
C ASP A 44 -4.47 -19.13 -1.85
N TRP A 45 -4.12 -20.42 -1.88
CA TRP A 45 -4.06 -21.29 -0.70
C TRP A 45 -3.10 -20.78 0.39
N SER A 46 -2.06 -20.02 0.01
CA SER A 46 -1.11 -19.40 0.94
C SER A 46 -1.76 -18.42 1.92
N TYR A 47 -2.93 -17.86 1.58
CA TYR A 47 -3.69 -17.01 2.50
C TYR A 47 -4.25 -17.80 3.71
N GLY A 48 -4.32 -19.13 3.57
CA GLY A 48 -4.69 -20.04 4.63
C GLY A 48 -3.52 -20.44 5.53
N GLU A 49 -2.26 -20.18 5.15
CA GLU A 49 -1.09 -20.57 5.94
C GLU A 49 -0.95 -19.66 7.18
N PRO A 50 -1.02 -20.20 8.42
CA PRO A 50 -0.99 -19.39 9.64
C PRO A 50 0.25 -18.52 9.79
N THR A 51 1.38 -18.96 9.27
CA THR A 51 2.67 -18.30 9.41
C THR A 51 3.47 -18.44 8.13
N GLU A 52 4.07 -17.33 7.69
CA GLU A 52 4.98 -17.29 6.55
C GLU A 52 6.20 -16.45 6.91
N MET A 53 7.40 -16.99 6.74
CA MET A 53 8.63 -16.24 6.97
C MET A 53 8.92 -15.33 5.78
N LEU A 54 9.16 -14.05 6.05
CA LEU A 54 9.63 -13.09 5.06
C LEU A 54 11.16 -13.17 4.97
N ALA A 55 11.65 -13.99 4.05
CA ALA A 55 13.09 -14.13 3.84
C ALA A 55 13.75 -12.75 3.57
N PRO A 56 14.91 -12.47 4.21
CA PRO A 56 15.72 -11.33 3.84
C PRO A 56 16.24 -11.52 2.41
N ARG A 57 16.25 -10.45 1.61
CA ARG A 57 16.61 -10.54 0.18
C ARG A 57 18.11 -10.73 -0.06
N ASN A 58 18.96 -10.33 0.90
CA ASN A 58 20.40 -10.43 0.80
C ASN A 58 20.92 -11.52 1.76
N SER A 59 20.66 -12.78 1.41
CA SER A 59 21.15 -13.95 2.17
C SER A 59 22.68 -14.08 2.20
N GLU A 60 23.42 -13.28 1.42
CA GLU A 60 24.89 -13.32 1.38
C GLU A 60 25.57 -12.48 2.48
N ASN A 61 24.85 -11.52 3.11
CA ASN A 61 25.42 -10.64 4.15
C ASN A 61 24.68 -10.68 5.49
N CYS A 62 23.61 -11.48 5.61
CA CYS A 62 22.97 -11.69 6.90
C CYS A 62 23.73 -12.79 7.63
N MET A 63 24.37 -12.43 8.75
CA MET A 63 24.92 -13.37 9.75
C MET A 63 23.77 -14.22 10.32
N HIS A 64 23.28 -15.19 9.54
CA HIS A 64 22.17 -16.06 9.89
C HIS A 64 22.50 -16.94 11.11
N ASP A 65 23.79 -17.16 11.40
CA ASP A 65 24.24 -18.00 12.50
C ASP A 65 24.18 -17.33 13.89
N GLU A 66 23.98 -16.00 13.97
CA GLU A 66 23.86 -15.28 15.26
C GLU A 66 22.42 -14.88 15.62
N MET A 67 21.49 -14.86 14.65
CA MET A 67 20.09 -14.54 14.91
C MET A 67 19.37 -15.82 15.37
N GLY A 68 18.86 -15.86 16.59
CA GLY A 68 18.15 -17.03 17.14
C GLY A 68 17.00 -17.50 16.23
N GLU A 69 16.58 -18.77 16.40
CA GLU A 69 15.64 -19.47 15.49
C GLU A 69 14.30 -18.74 15.23
N SER A 70 13.93 -17.79 16.09
CA SER A 70 12.68 -17.01 15.99
C SER A 70 12.88 -15.54 15.57
N GLY A 71 14.08 -15.17 15.13
CA GLY A 71 14.42 -13.84 14.65
C GLY A 71 14.02 -13.57 13.20
N GLY A 72 13.88 -12.30 12.83
CA GLY A 72 13.51 -11.86 11.48
C GLY A 72 12.05 -11.43 11.35
N ALA A 73 11.52 -11.46 10.12
CA ALA A 73 10.19 -10.95 9.81
C ALA A 73 9.23 -12.08 9.39
N TYR A 74 7.98 -12.02 9.87
CA TYR A 74 6.97 -13.05 9.62
C TYR A 74 5.62 -12.40 9.27
N ILE A 75 4.88 -13.01 8.35
CA ILE A 75 3.44 -12.77 8.21
C ILE A 75 2.72 -13.76 9.12
N ILE A 76 1.89 -13.23 10.02
CA ILE A 76 1.06 -14.03 10.94
C ILE A 76 -0.40 -13.80 10.58
N ARG A 77 -1.08 -14.89 10.23
CA ARG A 77 -2.47 -14.85 9.78
C ARG A 77 -3.39 -15.30 10.92
N ILE A 78 -4.13 -14.35 11.49
CA ILE A 78 -5.07 -14.57 12.59
C ILE A 78 -6.43 -14.99 12.02
N PRO A 79 -7.00 -16.14 12.44
CA PRO A 79 -8.34 -16.54 12.03
C PRO A 79 -9.40 -15.67 12.69
N PHE A 80 -10.26 -15.05 11.89
CA PHE A 80 -11.47 -14.37 12.37
C PHE A 80 -12.54 -14.26 11.26
N GLY A 81 -13.80 -14.18 11.68
CA GLY A 81 -14.96 -14.25 10.80
C GLY A 81 -15.03 -15.55 9.98
N PRO A 82 -15.91 -15.59 8.95
CA PRO A 82 -16.05 -16.75 8.06
C PRO A 82 -14.73 -17.15 7.36
N ARG A 83 -14.19 -18.33 7.72
CA ARG A 83 -12.90 -18.84 7.22
C ARG A 83 -12.91 -19.12 5.71
N ASP A 84 -14.05 -19.55 5.20
CA ASP A 84 -14.31 -19.95 3.82
C ASP A 84 -14.76 -18.80 2.92
N LYS A 85 -14.60 -17.54 3.36
CA LYS A 85 -14.99 -16.36 2.57
C LYS A 85 -14.03 -15.19 2.71
N TYR A 86 -13.77 -14.54 1.57
CA TYR A 86 -13.17 -13.21 1.55
C TYR A 86 -14.16 -12.17 2.09
N ILE A 87 -13.69 -11.29 3.00
CA ILE A 87 -14.48 -10.19 3.54
C ILE A 87 -13.84 -8.89 3.06
N PRO A 88 -14.55 -8.06 2.27
CA PRO A 88 -14.06 -6.75 1.86
C PRO A 88 -13.82 -5.84 3.06
N LYS A 89 -12.82 -4.96 2.97
CA LYS A 89 -12.44 -4.04 4.07
C LYS A 89 -13.60 -3.22 4.63
N GLU A 90 -14.56 -2.80 3.79
CA GLU A 90 -15.75 -2.05 4.22
C GLU A 90 -16.70 -2.86 5.12
N ARG A 91 -16.51 -4.19 5.22
CA ARG A 91 -17.30 -5.10 6.05
C ARG A 91 -16.52 -5.71 7.22
N LEU A 92 -15.25 -5.32 7.42
CA LEU A 92 -14.42 -5.79 8.54
C LEU A 92 -14.77 -5.14 9.88
N TRP A 93 -15.50 -4.01 9.85
CA TRP A 93 -16.03 -3.35 11.06
C TRP A 93 -16.84 -4.32 11.94
N PRO A 94 -17.11 -3.96 13.21
CA PRO A 94 -17.66 -4.88 14.21
C PRO A 94 -18.76 -5.82 13.67
N PRO A 95 -18.66 -7.14 13.98
CA PRO A 95 -17.92 -7.71 15.12
C PRO A 95 -16.45 -8.10 14.86
N TYR A 96 -15.99 -8.13 13.61
CA TYR A 96 -14.74 -8.84 13.26
C TYR A 96 -13.44 -8.20 13.76
N ILE A 97 -13.41 -6.87 13.93
CA ILE A 97 -12.24 -6.17 14.52
C ILE A 97 -11.92 -6.71 15.92
N GLN A 98 -12.93 -6.99 16.75
CA GLN A 98 -12.73 -7.48 18.11
C GLN A 98 -12.20 -8.92 18.11
N GLU A 99 -12.76 -9.78 17.25
CA GLU A 99 -12.24 -11.14 17.06
C GLU A 99 -10.76 -11.15 16.63
N PHE A 100 -10.37 -10.23 15.73
CA PHE A 100 -8.98 -10.07 15.34
C PHE A 100 -8.10 -9.61 16.52
N VAL A 101 -8.57 -8.65 17.32
CA VAL A 101 -7.84 -8.18 18.52
C VAL A 101 -7.63 -9.31 19.52
N ASP A 102 -8.65 -10.13 19.79
CA ASP A 102 -8.53 -11.26 20.71
C ASP A 102 -7.51 -12.29 20.21
N GLY A 103 -7.58 -12.65 18.92
CA GLY A 103 -6.63 -13.57 18.29
C GLY A 103 -5.20 -13.03 18.25
N ALA A 104 -5.04 -11.74 17.91
CA ALA A 104 -3.76 -11.05 17.89
C ALA A 104 -3.14 -10.95 19.29
N LEU A 105 -3.94 -10.63 20.30
CA LEU A 105 -3.51 -10.60 21.70
C LEU A 105 -3.02 -11.99 22.14
N GLY A 106 -3.77 -13.03 21.80
CA GLY A 106 -3.37 -14.43 22.07
C GLY A 106 -2.02 -14.77 21.44
N HIS A 107 -1.81 -14.42 20.17
CA HIS A 107 -0.51 -14.59 19.48
C HIS A 107 0.61 -13.83 20.19
N ILE A 108 0.41 -12.54 20.50
CA ILE A 108 1.41 -11.70 21.17
C ILE A 108 1.79 -12.28 22.53
N MET A 109 0.82 -12.75 23.32
CA MET A 109 1.10 -13.39 24.63
C MET A 109 1.90 -14.68 24.49
N GLN A 110 1.57 -15.52 23.51
CA GLN A 110 2.29 -16.77 23.24
C GLN A 110 3.73 -16.48 22.80
N MET A 111 3.91 -15.54 21.87
CA MET A 111 5.23 -15.14 21.39
C MET A 111 6.05 -14.47 22.49
N SER A 112 5.44 -13.64 23.33
CA SER A 112 6.12 -12.98 24.46
C SER A 112 6.73 -14.01 25.41
N LYS A 113 5.98 -15.08 25.72
CA LYS A 113 6.49 -16.19 26.52
C LYS A 113 7.60 -16.97 25.80
N ALA A 114 7.38 -17.35 24.53
CA ALA A 114 8.35 -18.13 23.76
C ALA A 114 9.69 -17.39 23.59
N LEU A 115 9.63 -16.09 23.27
CA LEU A 115 10.81 -15.22 23.19
C LEU A 115 11.48 -15.05 24.55
N GLY A 116 10.69 -14.97 25.62
CA GLY A 116 11.21 -14.94 26.99
C GLY A 116 12.06 -16.15 27.34
N GLU A 117 11.61 -17.35 26.95
CA GLU A 117 12.35 -18.61 27.15
C GLU A 117 13.61 -18.68 26.27
N GLN A 118 13.56 -18.19 25.04
CA GLN A 118 14.67 -18.27 24.08
C GLN A 118 15.77 -17.24 24.32
N ILE A 119 15.40 -15.98 24.53
CA ILE A 119 16.32 -14.83 24.55
C ILE A 119 16.14 -13.92 25.78
N GLY A 120 15.04 -14.06 26.52
CA GLY A 120 14.69 -13.20 27.67
C GLY A 120 15.10 -13.74 29.05
N GLY A 121 15.88 -14.82 29.10
CA GLY A 121 16.30 -15.42 30.37
C GLY A 121 15.14 -15.97 31.21
N GLY A 122 14.01 -16.30 30.59
CA GLY A 122 12.78 -16.79 31.24
C GLY A 122 11.75 -15.71 31.56
N GLU A 123 12.06 -14.43 31.34
CA GLU A 123 11.10 -13.33 31.50
C GLU A 123 10.36 -13.03 30.19
N PRO A 124 9.02 -12.77 30.22
CA PRO A 124 8.26 -12.48 29.01
C PRO A 124 8.77 -11.23 28.27
N ILE A 125 8.92 -11.32 26.95
CA ILE A 125 9.36 -10.20 26.10
C ILE A 125 8.16 -9.60 25.37
N TRP A 126 7.83 -8.37 25.70
CA TRP A 126 6.73 -7.65 25.08
C TRP A 126 7.16 -6.92 23.80
N PRO A 127 6.25 -6.70 22.83
CA PRO A 127 6.54 -5.86 21.69
C PRO A 127 6.86 -4.44 22.17
N VAL A 128 7.87 -3.84 21.55
CA VAL A 128 8.33 -2.48 21.90
C VAL A 128 7.44 -1.40 21.27
N VAL A 129 6.75 -1.75 20.17
CA VAL A 129 5.89 -0.86 19.39
C VAL A 129 4.83 -1.67 18.65
N ILE A 130 3.64 -1.10 18.47
CA ILE A 130 2.59 -1.63 17.60
C ILE A 130 2.34 -0.61 16.49
N HIS A 131 2.45 -1.02 15.23
CA HIS A 131 2.27 -0.14 14.07
C HIS A 131 0.97 -0.46 13.33
N GLY A 132 -0.04 0.39 13.46
CA GLY A 132 -1.30 0.28 12.73
C GLY A 132 -1.18 0.84 11.31
N HIS A 133 -1.71 0.11 10.33
CA HIS A 133 -1.69 0.49 8.91
C HIS A 133 -3.09 0.47 8.31
N TYR A 134 -3.58 1.61 7.85
CA TYR A 134 -4.98 1.82 7.42
C TYR A 134 -5.97 1.73 8.58
N ALA A 135 -7.22 2.13 8.35
CA ALA A 135 -8.17 2.45 9.40
C ALA A 135 -8.61 1.25 10.27
N ASP A 136 -8.79 0.08 9.67
CA ASP A 136 -9.20 -1.15 10.35
C ASP A 136 -8.09 -1.70 11.26
N ALA A 137 -6.88 -1.88 10.73
CA ALA A 137 -5.74 -2.33 11.54
C ALA A 137 -5.27 -1.25 12.51
N GLY A 138 -5.51 0.03 12.21
CA GLY A 138 -5.34 1.13 13.15
C GLY A 138 -6.24 1.00 14.39
N ASP A 139 -7.53 0.74 14.17
CA ASP A 139 -8.50 0.50 15.24
C ASP A 139 -8.07 -0.69 16.11
N SER A 140 -7.69 -1.81 15.48
CA SER A 140 -7.12 -2.96 16.18
C SER A 140 -5.83 -2.62 16.95
N ALA A 141 -4.93 -1.85 16.34
CA ALA A 141 -3.67 -1.44 16.96
C ALA A 141 -3.90 -0.53 18.17
N ALA A 142 -4.89 0.37 18.13
CA ALA A 142 -5.26 1.21 19.27
C ALA A 142 -5.75 0.37 20.45
N LEU A 143 -6.60 -0.62 20.20
CA LEU A 143 -7.09 -1.55 21.21
C LEU A 143 -5.96 -2.41 21.80
N LEU A 144 -5.09 -2.97 20.95
CA LEU A 144 -3.95 -3.78 21.38
C LEU A 144 -2.92 -2.95 22.17
N SER A 145 -2.62 -1.73 21.71
CA SER A 145 -1.72 -0.79 22.38
C SER A 145 -2.22 -0.44 23.78
N GLY A 146 -3.52 -0.13 23.91
CA GLY A 146 -4.14 0.14 25.21
C GLY A 146 -4.13 -1.08 26.14
N ALA A 147 -4.41 -2.28 25.62
CA ALA A 147 -4.43 -3.51 26.41
C ALA A 147 -3.04 -3.94 26.89
N LEU A 148 -2.01 -3.76 26.07
CA LEU A 148 -0.63 -4.16 26.34
C LEU A 148 0.21 -3.05 26.98
N ASN A 149 -0.30 -1.82 27.01
CA ASN A 149 0.44 -0.61 27.39
C ASN A 149 1.74 -0.45 26.57
N VAL A 150 1.65 -0.67 25.26
CA VAL A 150 2.77 -0.59 24.30
C VAL A 150 2.56 0.61 23.39
N PRO A 151 3.58 1.44 23.11
CA PRO A 151 3.44 2.60 22.22
C PRO A 151 2.87 2.24 20.84
N MET A 152 1.91 3.04 20.38
CA MET A 152 1.32 2.90 19.04
C MET A 152 1.96 3.88 18.05
N VAL A 153 2.29 3.38 16.87
CA VAL A 153 2.59 4.17 15.67
C VAL A 153 1.50 3.93 14.65
N PHE A 154 1.12 4.96 13.89
CA PHE A 154 0.08 4.85 12.88
C PHE A 154 0.46 5.40 11.51
N THR A 155 0.05 4.70 10.46
CA THR A 155 0.13 5.17 9.07
C THR A 155 -1.22 4.98 8.39
N GLY A 156 -1.84 6.09 7.98
CA GLY A 156 -3.18 6.07 7.42
C GLY A 156 -3.28 5.45 6.02
N HIS A 157 -2.29 5.65 5.15
CA HIS A 157 -2.28 5.32 3.71
C HIS A 157 -3.35 6.04 2.86
N SER A 158 -4.58 6.07 3.35
CA SER A 158 -5.71 6.81 2.81
C SER A 158 -6.59 7.20 3.99
N LEU A 159 -7.12 8.42 3.99
CA LEU A 159 -7.96 8.94 5.09
C LEU A 159 -9.44 9.02 4.70
N GLY A 160 -10.32 8.68 5.63
CA GLY A 160 -11.76 8.66 5.47
C GLY A 160 -12.37 10.05 5.23
N ARG A 161 -11.94 11.08 5.98
CA ARG A 161 -12.47 12.45 5.82
C ARG A 161 -12.11 13.05 4.45
N ASP A 162 -10.87 12.92 4.00
CA ASP A 162 -10.44 13.33 2.66
C ASP A 162 -11.23 12.58 1.56
N LYS A 163 -11.39 11.25 1.71
CA LYS A 163 -12.20 10.46 0.77
C LYS A 163 -13.66 10.92 0.74
N LEU A 164 -14.25 11.24 1.88
CA LEU A 164 -15.62 11.76 1.97
C LEU A 164 -15.76 13.10 1.27
N GLU A 165 -14.87 14.06 1.55
CA GLU A 165 -14.89 15.37 0.87
C GLU A 165 -14.78 15.23 -0.65
N GLN A 166 -13.86 14.39 -1.13
CA GLN A 166 -13.69 14.16 -2.56
C GLN A 166 -14.94 13.57 -3.22
N LEU A 167 -15.58 12.60 -2.57
CA LEU A 167 -16.81 11.98 -3.11
C LEU A 167 -17.98 12.95 -3.12
N LEU A 168 -18.13 13.78 -2.07
CA LEU A 168 -19.17 14.81 -2.02
C LEU A 168 -18.94 15.90 -3.08
N LYS A 169 -17.68 16.33 -3.31
CA LYS A 169 -17.32 17.29 -4.35
C LYS A 169 -17.67 16.79 -5.76
N GLN A 170 -17.68 15.47 -5.99
CA GLN A 170 -18.10 14.89 -7.27
C GLN A 170 -19.62 15.00 -7.51
N GLY A 171 -20.42 15.19 -6.46
CA GLY A 171 -21.88 15.40 -6.55
C GLY A 171 -22.68 14.21 -7.10
N ARG A 172 -22.07 13.02 -7.21
CA ARG A 172 -22.72 11.83 -7.79
C ARG A 172 -23.52 11.00 -6.80
N GLN A 173 -23.20 11.14 -5.51
CA GLN A 173 -23.78 10.32 -4.43
C GLN A 173 -24.06 11.21 -3.22
N THR A 174 -25.11 10.90 -2.48
CA THR A 174 -25.39 11.55 -1.20
C THR A 174 -24.43 11.05 -0.11
N ARG A 175 -24.34 11.80 0.99
CA ARG A 175 -23.53 11.39 2.15
C ARG A 175 -23.98 10.03 2.69
N GLU A 176 -25.28 9.77 2.69
CA GLU A 176 -25.91 8.54 3.16
C GLU A 176 -25.55 7.35 2.26
N GLU A 177 -25.57 7.54 0.93
CA GLU A 177 -25.16 6.51 -0.03
C GLU A 177 -23.67 6.18 0.10
N ILE A 178 -22.82 7.20 0.23
CA ILE A 178 -21.38 7.03 0.47
C ILE A 178 -21.15 6.24 1.77
N ASN A 179 -21.86 6.61 2.84
CA ASN A 179 -21.74 5.91 4.11
C ASN A 179 -22.24 4.46 4.03
N SER A 180 -23.35 4.21 3.33
CA SER A 180 -23.88 2.86 3.15
C SER A 180 -22.87 1.95 2.44
N MET A 181 -22.24 2.47 1.37
CA MET A 181 -21.29 1.76 0.52
C MET A 181 -19.92 1.55 1.19
N TYR A 182 -19.33 2.60 1.75
CA TYR A 182 -17.95 2.57 2.26
C TYR A 182 -17.83 2.46 3.77
N LYS A 183 -18.95 2.49 4.50
CA LYS A 183 -18.97 2.63 5.97
C LYS A 183 -18.10 3.80 6.44
N ILE A 184 -18.14 4.91 5.69
CA ILE A 184 -17.19 6.01 5.81
C ILE A 184 -17.22 6.65 7.20
N MET A 185 -18.39 6.72 7.84
CA MET A 185 -18.49 7.29 9.19
C MET A 185 -17.82 6.39 10.23
N ARG A 186 -18.00 5.06 10.13
CA ARG A 186 -17.31 4.12 11.03
C ARG A 186 -15.81 4.12 10.81
N ARG A 187 -15.37 4.29 9.56
CA ARG A 187 -13.96 4.44 9.22
C ARG A 187 -13.36 5.70 9.85
N ILE A 188 -14.02 6.85 9.70
CA ILE A 188 -13.58 8.11 10.29
C ILE A 188 -13.45 7.98 11.81
N GLU A 189 -14.42 7.35 12.47
CA GLU A 189 -14.35 7.07 13.91
C GLU A 189 -13.14 6.22 14.29
N GLY A 190 -12.85 5.16 13.53
CA GLY A 190 -11.66 4.34 13.75
C GLY A 190 -10.37 5.14 13.59
N GLU A 191 -10.32 6.05 12.61
CA GLU A 191 -9.18 6.94 12.38
C GLU A 191 -9.02 8.01 13.48
N GLU A 192 -10.12 8.55 14.04
CA GLU A 192 -10.07 9.45 15.23
C GLU A 192 -9.53 8.70 16.45
N LEU A 193 -9.99 7.47 16.69
CA LEU A 193 -9.43 6.63 17.75
C LEU A 193 -7.92 6.38 17.56
N CYS A 194 -7.48 6.18 16.31
CA CYS A 194 -6.05 6.05 16.00
C CYS A 194 -5.26 7.31 16.33
N LEU A 195 -5.82 8.50 16.04
CA LEU A 195 -5.18 9.78 16.38
C LEU A 195 -4.95 9.89 17.89
N ASP A 196 -5.95 9.54 18.67
CA ASP A 196 -5.90 9.62 20.13
C ASP A 196 -4.93 8.62 20.74
N ALA A 197 -4.88 7.40 20.21
CA ALA A 197 -4.02 6.32 20.73
C ALA A 197 -2.55 6.42 20.29
N SER A 198 -2.26 7.14 19.19
CA SER A 198 -0.92 7.14 18.58
C SER A 198 0.08 8.04 19.31
N GLU A 199 1.29 7.52 19.51
CA GLU A 199 2.46 8.32 19.87
C GLU A 199 3.01 9.09 18.66
N ILE A 200 3.06 8.39 17.51
CA ILE A 200 3.59 8.92 16.26
C ILE A 200 2.65 8.57 15.10
N ILE A 201 2.38 9.55 14.25
CA ILE A 201 1.75 9.37 12.95
C ILE A 201 2.80 9.54 11.87
N ILE A 202 3.04 8.47 11.11
CA ILE A 202 3.91 8.48 9.95
C ILE A 202 3.07 8.78 8.71
N THR A 203 3.51 9.80 7.97
CA THR A 203 2.87 10.28 6.74
C THR A 203 3.89 10.27 5.60
N SER A 204 3.41 10.12 4.36
CA SER A 204 4.30 10.10 3.20
C SER A 204 4.70 11.51 2.76
N THR A 205 3.85 12.50 3.01
CA THR A 205 4.06 13.89 2.55
C THR A 205 3.64 14.91 3.60
N ARG A 206 4.15 16.14 3.50
CA ARG A 206 3.68 17.26 4.33
C ARG A 206 2.22 17.64 4.02
N GLN A 207 1.81 17.52 2.76
CA GLN A 207 0.44 17.81 2.33
C GLN A 207 -0.56 16.91 3.07
N GLU A 208 -0.25 15.62 3.25
CA GLU A 208 -1.07 14.69 4.03
C GLU A 208 -1.32 15.21 5.45
N VAL A 209 -0.29 15.75 6.11
CA VAL A 209 -0.40 16.32 7.47
C VAL A 209 -1.25 17.60 7.49
N GLU A 210 -0.99 18.51 6.57
CA GLU A 210 -1.56 19.87 6.62
C GLU A 210 -2.99 19.94 6.03
N GLU A 211 -3.30 19.13 5.01
CA GLU A 211 -4.57 19.19 4.30
C GLU A 211 -5.52 18.05 4.63
N GLN A 212 -5.01 16.84 4.93
CA GLN A 212 -5.87 15.67 5.15
C GLN A 212 -6.06 15.37 6.64
N TRP A 213 -4.97 15.27 7.40
CA TRP A 213 -5.05 15.04 8.85
C TRP A 213 -5.66 16.22 9.61
N ASN A 214 -5.45 17.45 9.12
CA ASN A 214 -6.07 18.65 9.70
C ASN A 214 -7.61 18.73 9.48
N LEU A 215 -8.20 17.75 8.77
CA LEU A 215 -9.66 17.62 8.68
C LEU A 215 -10.25 16.94 9.91
N TYR A 216 -9.45 16.24 10.73
CA TYR A 216 -9.91 15.45 11.87
C TYR A 216 -10.07 16.30 13.13
N ASP A 217 -11.01 15.92 14.00
CA ASP A 217 -11.32 16.74 15.18
C ASP A 217 -10.24 16.60 16.27
N GLY A 218 -9.63 15.41 16.37
CA GLY A 218 -8.55 15.12 17.32
C GLY A 218 -7.20 15.76 16.97
N PHE A 219 -7.07 16.44 15.83
CA PHE A 219 -5.78 16.92 15.33
C PHE A 219 -5.82 18.36 14.80
N ASP A 220 -4.94 19.20 15.34
CA ASP A 220 -4.69 20.56 14.83
C ASP A 220 -3.19 20.81 14.73
N VAL A 221 -2.72 21.21 13.55
CA VAL A 221 -1.29 21.39 13.27
C VAL A 221 -0.66 22.48 14.14
N ILE A 222 -1.38 23.56 14.43
CA ILE A 222 -0.87 24.68 15.22
C ILE A 222 -0.77 24.28 16.70
N LEU A 223 -1.81 23.62 17.22
CA LEU A 223 -1.86 23.14 18.58
C LEU A 223 -0.81 22.06 18.82
N ALA A 224 -0.65 21.11 17.91
CA ALA A 224 0.40 20.09 17.98
C ALA A 224 1.81 20.72 18.06
N LYS A 225 2.09 21.75 17.25
CA LYS A 225 3.37 22.49 17.30
C LYS A 225 3.56 23.19 18.66
N LYS A 226 2.51 23.82 19.20
CA LYS A 226 2.55 24.51 20.51
C LYS A 226 2.78 23.52 21.65
N LEU A 227 2.08 22.39 21.67
CA LEU A 227 2.24 21.35 22.68
C LEU A 227 3.67 20.77 22.67
N ARG A 228 4.21 20.45 21.48
CA ARG A 228 5.62 20.00 21.35
C ARG A 228 6.61 21.03 21.90
N ALA A 229 6.43 22.31 21.60
CA ALA A 229 7.31 23.37 22.09
C ALA A 229 7.25 23.51 23.62
N ARG A 230 6.07 23.31 24.24
CA ARG A 230 5.90 23.31 25.69
C ARG A 230 6.57 22.09 26.34
N ILE A 231 6.33 20.89 25.81
CA ILE A 231 6.95 19.64 26.29
C ILE A 231 8.47 19.77 26.25
N LYS A 232 9.06 20.25 25.15
CA LYS A 232 10.51 20.46 25.02
C LYS A 232 11.09 21.44 26.06
N ARG A 233 10.27 22.36 26.57
CA ARG A 233 10.65 23.34 27.61
C ARG A 233 10.32 22.86 29.03
N GLY A 234 9.86 21.63 29.20
CA GLY A 234 9.43 21.10 30.51
C GLY A 234 8.17 21.78 31.06
N VAL A 235 7.39 22.45 30.20
CA VAL A 235 6.16 23.13 30.62
C VAL A 235 4.99 22.16 30.55
N SER A 236 4.28 21.99 31.68
CA SER A 236 3.09 21.14 31.75
C SER A 236 2.06 21.54 30.69
N CYS A 237 1.49 20.52 30.03
CA CYS A 237 0.41 20.66 29.05
C CYS A 237 -0.97 20.31 29.64
N PHE A 238 -1.07 20.14 30.97
CA PHE A 238 -2.33 19.81 31.68
C PHE A 238 -3.04 18.58 31.10
N GLY A 239 -2.28 17.54 30.75
CA GLY A 239 -2.81 16.31 30.15
C GLY A 239 -3.20 16.45 28.67
N ARG A 240 -3.08 17.63 28.05
CA ARG A 240 -3.27 17.77 26.61
C ARG A 240 -2.13 17.11 25.87
N TYR A 241 -2.50 16.25 24.95
CA TYR A 241 -1.59 15.47 24.13
C TYR A 241 -2.08 15.51 22.68
N MET A 242 -1.14 15.49 21.74
CA MET A 242 -1.42 15.32 20.32
C MET A 242 -0.29 14.49 19.72
N PRO A 243 -0.62 13.55 18.82
CA PRO A 243 0.37 12.70 18.18
C PRO A 243 1.46 13.51 17.47
N ARG A 244 2.69 13.00 17.53
CA ARG A 244 3.78 13.56 16.74
C ARG A 244 3.64 13.10 15.29
N THR A 245 3.48 14.05 14.39
CA THR A 245 3.56 13.77 12.95
C THR A 245 5.01 13.72 12.48
N ALA A 246 5.35 12.66 11.75
CA ALA A 246 6.63 12.44 11.08
C ALA A 246 6.39 12.21 9.59
N VAL A 247 7.04 12.99 8.75
CA VAL A 247 7.01 12.80 7.29
C VAL A 247 8.17 11.89 6.92
N ILE A 248 7.87 10.64 6.60
CA ILE A 248 8.83 9.61 6.20
C ILE A 248 8.34 9.04 4.87
N PRO A 249 8.77 9.63 3.73
CA PRO A 249 8.35 9.16 2.42
C PRO A 249 8.79 7.70 2.21
N PRO A 250 7.94 6.83 1.65
CA PRO A 250 8.37 5.49 1.25
C PRO A 250 9.47 5.54 0.20
N GLY A 251 10.37 4.57 0.26
CA GLY A 251 11.29 4.27 -0.83
C GLY A 251 10.67 3.35 -1.88
N MET A 252 11.41 3.13 -2.97
CA MET A 252 11.18 2.00 -3.86
C MET A 252 12.40 1.08 -3.81
N GLU A 253 12.17 -0.21 -3.96
CA GLU A 253 13.24 -1.16 -4.13
C GLU A 253 13.81 -1.07 -5.56
N PHE A 254 15.12 -0.88 -5.66
CA PHE A 254 15.81 -0.69 -6.94
C PHE A 254 16.39 -1.99 -7.53
N SER A 255 16.28 -3.14 -6.85
CA SER A 255 16.90 -4.40 -7.30
C SER A 255 16.43 -4.90 -8.67
N HIS A 256 15.24 -4.48 -9.10
CA HIS A 256 14.66 -4.82 -10.40
C HIS A 256 14.76 -3.69 -11.43
N ILE A 257 15.19 -2.50 -11.01
CA ILE A 257 15.38 -1.36 -11.90
C ILE A 257 16.83 -1.43 -12.40
N VAL A 258 17.01 -1.88 -13.64
CA VAL A 258 18.28 -1.67 -14.34
C VAL A 258 18.37 -0.18 -14.64
N VAL A 259 19.23 0.52 -13.91
CA VAL A 259 19.54 1.92 -14.22
C VAL A 259 20.31 1.90 -15.54
N HIS A 260 19.68 2.37 -16.60
CA HIS A 260 20.41 2.77 -17.79
C HIS A 260 21.07 4.10 -17.44
N ASP A 261 22.39 4.09 -17.21
CA ASP A 261 23.17 5.32 -17.11
C ASP A 261 23.01 6.07 -18.44
N VAL A 262 22.18 7.11 -18.42
CA VAL A 262 22.14 8.09 -19.50
C VAL A 262 23.26 9.06 -19.16
N ASP A 263 24.48 8.71 -19.56
CA ASP A 263 25.62 9.60 -19.43
C ASP A 263 25.26 10.96 -20.02
N SER A 264 25.26 11.98 -19.14
CA SER A 264 25.37 13.36 -19.57
C SER A 264 26.77 13.53 -20.16
N ASP A 265 26.79 14.08 -21.37
CA ASP A 265 27.94 14.53 -22.14
C ASP A 265 28.65 13.48 -23.02
N GLY A 266 28.20 13.43 -24.28
CA GLY A 266 29.06 13.45 -25.48
C GLY A 266 30.04 12.31 -25.70
N ASP A 267 29.62 11.26 -26.41
CA ASP A 267 30.10 10.95 -27.78
C ASP A 267 29.42 9.66 -28.27
N VAL A 268 28.83 9.74 -29.47
CA VAL A 268 28.12 8.64 -30.13
C VAL A 268 29.09 7.84 -30.96
N GLU A 269 29.93 7.00 -30.35
CA GLU A 269 30.60 5.91 -31.08
C GLU A 269 30.79 4.69 -30.16
N GLY A 270 30.03 3.62 -30.42
CA GLY A 270 30.31 2.28 -29.91
C GLY A 270 29.42 1.78 -28.77
N ALA A 271 28.10 1.66 -29.00
CA ALA A 271 27.22 0.82 -28.17
C ALA A 271 26.79 -0.41 -28.97
N GLU A 272 27.74 -1.30 -29.28
CA GLU A 272 27.45 -2.68 -29.63
C GLU A 272 27.50 -3.52 -28.34
N ASP A 273 26.49 -4.37 -28.18
CA ASP A 273 26.35 -5.43 -27.16
C ASP A 273 26.23 -5.03 -25.68
N VAL A 274 25.00 -4.65 -25.30
CA VAL A 274 24.40 -5.24 -24.09
C VAL A 274 23.15 -5.98 -24.54
N SER A 275 23.26 -7.29 -24.74
CA SER A 275 22.15 -8.19 -25.01
C SER A 275 21.25 -8.34 -23.76
N ALA A 276 20.64 -7.24 -23.32
CA ALA A 276 19.48 -7.33 -22.47
C ALA A 276 18.36 -7.87 -23.36
N SER A 277 18.08 -9.17 -23.25
CA SER A 277 16.92 -9.78 -23.88
C SER A 277 15.72 -8.88 -23.61
N ASP A 278 15.00 -8.48 -24.66
CA ASP A 278 13.80 -7.66 -24.53
C ASP A 278 12.89 -8.28 -23.45
N PRO A 279 12.29 -7.45 -22.57
CA PRO A 279 11.37 -7.95 -21.56
C PRO A 279 10.28 -8.82 -22.21
N PRO A 280 9.79 -9.90 -21.57
CA PRO A 280 8.78 -10.77 -22.17
C PRO A 280 7.52 -10.02 -22.66
N ILE A 281 7.12 -8.97 -21.95
CA ILE A 281 5.99 -8.10 -22.31
C ILE A 281 6.22 -7.29 -23.60
N TRP A 282 7.46 -7.16 -24.05
CA TRP A 282 7.80 -6.37 -25.23
C TRP A 282 7.06 -6.89 -26.46
N SER A 283 7.04 -8.20 -26.67
CA SER A 283 6.27 -8.83 -27.76
C SER A 283 4.78 -8.46 -27.74
N GLU A 284 4.19 -8.41 -26.54
CA GLU A 284 2.78 -8.05 -26.32
C GLU A 284 2.50 -6.57 -26.55
N ILE A 285 3.48 -5.70 -26.35
CA ILE A 285 3.38 -4.26 -26.61
C ILE A 285 3.60 -3.98 -28.10
N MET A 286 4.66 -4.52 -28.69
CA MET A 286 5.10 -4.23 -30.05
C MET A 286 4.04 -4.61 -31.10
N ARG A 287 3.22 -5.63 -30.86
CA ARG A 287 2.11 -6.01 -31.76
C ARG A 287 1.08 -4.90 -31.99
N PHE A 288 1.02 -3.89 -31.12
CA PHE A 288 0.08 -2.78 -31.26
C PHE A 288 0.63 -1.63 -32.10
N PHE A 289 1.94 -1.57 -32.34
CA PHE A 289 2.58 -0.41 -32.96
C PHE A 289 2.89 -0.63 -34.44
N THR A 290 2.52 0.34 -35.27
CA THR A 290 2.91 0.39 -36.68
C THR A 290 4.39 0.79 -36.82
N ASN A 291 4.85 1.74 -35.99
CA ASN A 291 6.26 2.11 -35.90
C ASN A 291 6.74 1.99 -34.46
N PRO A 292 7.32 0.83 -34.07
CA PRO A 292 7.78 0.62 -32.71
C PRO A 292 9.07 1.36 -32.34
N ARG A 293 9.74 2.01 -33.32
CA ARG A 293 10.96 2.81 -33.06
C ARG A 293 10.68 4.18 -32.44
N LYS A 294 9.42 4.62 -32.41
CA LYS A 294 9.08 5.88 -31.74
C LYS A 294 9.26 5.74 -30.23
N PRO A 295 9.71 6.79 -29.53
CA PRO A 295 9.71 6.81 -28.06
C PRO A 295 8.30 6.53 -27.52
N MET A 296 8.22 5.90 -26.35
CA MET A 296 6.96 5.54 -25.71
C MET A 296 6.66 6.42 -24.51
N ILE A 297 5.43 6.89 -24.44
CA ILE A 297 4.83 7.43 -23.22
C ILE A 297 4.24 6.24 -22.47
N LEU A 298 4.84 5.85 -21.35
CA LEU A 298 4.37 4.74 -20.53
C LEU A 298 3.48 5.23 -19.40
N ALA A 299 2.28 4.66 -19.27
CA ALA A 299 1.42 4.82 -18.11
C ALA A 299 1.07 3.46 -17.51
N LEU A 300 1.52 3.24 -16.27
CA LEU A 300 1.22 2.05 -15.47
C LEU A 300 0.25 2.43 -14.35
N ALA A 301 -1.00 2.00 -14.45
CA ALA A 301 -1.97 2.19 -13.38
C ALA A 301 -3.16 1.25 -13.55
N ARG A 302 -3.83 0.90 -12.46
CA ARG A 302 -5.14 0.23 -12.56
C ARG A 302 -6.15 1.10 -13.33
N PRO A 303 -7.11 0.51 -14.04
CA PRO A 303 -8.17 1.23 -14.75
C PRO A 303 -9.22 1.78 -13.78
N ASP A 304 -8.79 2.65 -12.87
CA ASP A 304 -9.61 3.31 -11.86
C ASP A 304 -9.85 4.78 -12.28
N PRO A 305 -11.08 5.33 -12.11
CA PRO A 305 -11.39 6.71 -12.48
C PRO A 305 -10.45 7.75 -11.85
N LYS A 306 -9.94 7.50 -10.63
CA LYS A 306 -9.01 8.40 -9.94
C LYS A 306 -7.64 8.48 -10.62
N LYS A 307 -7.26 7.48 -11.41
CA LYS A 307 -5.99 7.46 -12.17
C LYS A 307 -6.05 8.29 -13.45
N ASN A 308 -7.25 8.74 -13.84
CA ASN A 308 -7.46 9.69 -14.94
C ASN A 308 -6.85 9.28 -16.30
N LEU A 309 -6.72 7.97 -16.54
CA LEU A 309 -6.16 7.41 -17.78
C LEU A 309 -6.97 7.84 -19.03
N THR A 310 -8.28 8.03 -18.89
CA THR A 310 -9.15 8.51 -19.97
C THR A 310 -8.77 9.90 -20.46
N THR A 311 -8.37 10.80 -19.56
CA THR A 311 -7.91 12.15 -19.92
C THR A 311 -6.54 12.09 -20.60
N LEU A 312 -5.65 11.20 -20.17
CA LEU A 312 -4.37 10.98 -20.86
C LEU A 312 -4.57 10.56 -22.32
N VAL A 313 -5.44 9.58 -22.56
CA VAL A 313 -5.76 9.12 -23.93
C VAL A 313 -6.41 10.23 -24.75
N ARG A 314 -7.29 11.02 -24.15
CA ARG A 314 -7.89 12.19 -24.81
C ARG A 314 -6.84 13.22 -25.22
N ALA A 315 -5.95 13.60 -24.29
CA ALA A 315 -4.90 14.58 -24.55
C ALA A 315 -3.94 14.09 -25.65
N PHE A 316 -3.57 12.80 -25.62
CA PHE A 316 -2.78 12.20 -26.69
C PHE A 316 -3.54 12.20 -28.03
N GLY A 317 -4.83 11.84 -28.02
CA GLY A 317 -5.70 11.82 -29.21
C GLY A 317 -5.93 13.20 -29.84
N GLU A 318 -5.93 14.27 -29.05
CA GLU A 318 -6.11 15.64 -29.53
C GLU A 318 -4.80 16.27 -30.04
N CYS A 319 -3.64 15.74 -29.66
CA CYS A 319 -2.34 16.29 -30.02
C CYS A 319 -1.66 15.50 -31.16
N ARG A 320 -1.95 15.87 -32.42
CA ARG A 320 -1.30 15.27 -33.61
C ARG A 320 0.24 15.35 -33.61
N PRO A 321 0.87 16.45 -33.18
CA PRO A 321 2.34 16.49 -33.08
C PRO A 321 2.89 15.41 -32.14
N LEU A 322 2.23 15.18 -31.01
CA LEU A 322 2.65 14.16 -30.04
C LEU A 322 2.51 12.74 -30.59
N GLN A 323 1.41 12.46 -31.29
CA GLN A 323 1.18 11.21 -32.02
C GLN A 323 2.27 10.93 -33.08
N HIS A 324 2.75 11.99 -33.75
CA HIS A 324 3.83 11.83 -34.72
C HIS A 324 5.16 11.46 -34.05
N LEU A 325 5.42 12.03 -32.88
CA LEU A 325 6.68 11.87 -32.16
C LEU A 325 6.75 10.62 -31.28
N ALA A 326 5.65 10.16 -30.70
CA ALA A 326 5.65 9.11 -29.69
C ALA A 326 4.48 8.12 -29.83
N ASN A 327 4.68 6.92 -29.30
CA ASN A 327 3.63 5.94 -29.05
C ASN A 327 3.14 6.05 -27.60
N LEU A 328 1.93 5.57 -27.31
CA LEU A 328 1.36 5.54 -25.96
C LEU A 328 1.18 4.09 -25.49
N THR A 329 1.79 3.72 -24.37
CA THR A 329 1.68 2.38 -23.77
C THR A 329 0.91 2.46 -22.46
N LEU A 330 -0.21 1.76 -22.37
CA LEU A 330 -1.10 1.75 -21.20
C LEU A 330 -1.10 0.35 -20.56
N ILE A 331 -0.37 0.17 -19.46
CA ILE A 331 -0.39 -1.07 -18.68
C ILE A 331 -1.47 -0.93 -17.58
N MET A 332 -2.61 -1.59 -17.80
CA MET A 332 -3.86 -1.33 -17.06
C MET A 332 -4.37 -2.53 -16.27
N GLY A 333 -3.55 -3.09 -15.37
CA GLY A 333 -3.93 -4.30 -14.65
C GLY A 333 -3.98 -5.55 -15.55
N ASN A 334 -4.32 -6.69 -14.96
CA ASN A 334 -4.48 -7.95 -15.69
C ASN A 334 -5.96 -8.20 -15.99
N ARG A 335 -6.26 -8.70 -17.19
CA ARG A 335 -7.62 -9.04 -17.63
C ARG A 335 -7.64 -10.17 -18.65
N ASP A 336 -8.60 -11.08 -18.51
CA ASP A 336 -8.93 -12.04 -19.57
C ASP A 336 -10.05 -11.48 -20.46
N ASN A 337 -11.17 -11.10 -19.82
CA ASN A 337 -12.37 -10.56 -20.45
C ASN A 337 -12.77 -9.22 -19.78
N ILE A 338 -13.24 -8.25 -20.57
CA ILE A 338 -13.69 -6.93 -20.09
C ILE A 338 -15.02 -7.04 -19.33
N ASP A 339 -15.87 -7.99 -19.70
CA ASP A 339 -17.20 -8.20 -19.10
C ASP A 339 -17.12 -8.83 -17.70
N GLU A 340 -16.00 -9.49 -17.38
CA GLU A 340 -15.75 -10.14 -16.08
C GLU A 340 -15.09 -9.18 -15.07
N MET A 341 -14.67 -7.99 -15.50
CA MET A 341 -14.08 -6.99 -14.63
C MET A 341 -15.15 -6.34 -13.73
N SER A 342 -14.71 -5.66 -12.66
CA SER A 342 -15.62 -4.82 -11.88
C SER A 342 -16.28 -3.76 -12.78
N SER A 343 -17.55 -3.43 -12.51
CA SER A 343 -18.32 -2.48 -13.34
C SER A 343 -17.62 -1.14 -13.54
N THR A 344 -16.90 -0.66 -12.52
CA THR A 344 -16.11 0.57 -12.59
C THR A 344 -14.89 0.42 -13.50
N ASN A 345 -14.10 -0.66 -13.35
CA ASN A 345 -12.91 -0.88 -14.15
C ASN A 345 -13.25 -1.14 -15.63
N SER A 346 -14.30 -1.93 -15.86
CA SER A 346 -14.83 -2.22 -17.19
C SER A 346 -15.29 -0.94 -17.90
N ALA A 347 -15.98 -0.03 -17.19
CA ALA A 347 -16.42 1.25 -17.74
C ALA A 347 -15.25 2.16 -18.16
N VAL A 348 -14.18 2.22 -17.35
CA VAL A 348 -12.96 2.99 -17.68
C VAL A 348 -12.30 2.43 -18.92
N LEU A 349 -12.08 1.11 -18.97
CA LEU A 349 -11.44 0.46 -20.11
C LEU A 349 -12.28 0.59 -21.39
N THR A 350 -13.59 0.41 -21.29
CA THR A 350 -14.52 0.62 -22.40
C THR A 350 -14.46 2.05 -22.92
N THR A 351 -14.34 3.03 -22.02
CA THR A 351 -14.19 4.44 -22.40
C THR A 351 -12.87 4.66 -23.14
N ILE A 352 -11.77 4.05 -22.69
CA ILE A 352 -10.47 4.13 -23.36
C ILE A 352 -10.55 3.53 -24.77
N LEU A 353 -11.17 2.36 -24.94
CA LEU A 353 -11.36 1.75 -26.27
C LEU A 353 -12.17 2.66 -27.21
N LYS A 354 -13.24 3.29 -26.71
CA LYS A 354 -14.01 4.28 -27.46
C LYS A 354 -13.19 5.51 -27.85
N LEU A 355 -12.24 5.94 -27.00
CA LEU A 355 -11.36 7.07 -27.33
C LEU A 355 -10.32 6.68 -28.39
N ILE A 356 -9.77 5.46 -28.31
CA ILE A 356 -8.85 4.92 -29.32
C ILE A 356 -9.51 4.90 -30.70
N ASP A 357 -10.75 4.39 -30.77
CA ASP A 357 -11.57 4.39 -31.97
C ASP A 357 -11.88 5.83 -32.45
N LYS A 358 -12.37 6.69 -31.56
CA LYS A 358 -12.73 8.09 -31.88
C LYS A 358 -11.57 8.89 -32.49
N TYR A 359 -10.35 8.70 -32.01
CA TYR A 359 -9.16 9.46 -32.45
C TYR A 359 -8.31 8.69 -33.47
N ASP A 360 -8.75 7.52 -33.94
CA ASP A 360 -8.02 6.66 -34.89
C ASP A 360 -6.58 6.35 -34.44
N LEU A 361 -6.43 5.92 -33.19
CA LEU A 361 -5.12 5.70 -32.55
C LEU A 361 -4.55 4.29 -32.77
N TYR A 362 -5.09 3.55 -33.72
CA TYR A 362 -4.60 2.23 -34.10
C TYR A 362 -3.16 2.32 -34.61
N GLY A 363 -2.29 1.40 -34.17
CA GLY A 363 -0.87 1.46 -34.51
C GLY A 363 -0.04 2.41 -33.64
N GLN A 364 -0.66 3.14 -32.70
CA GLN A 364 0.01 4.14 -31.86
C GLN A 364 -0.23 3.95 -30.35
N VAL A 365 -1.24 3.17 -29.97
CA VAL A 365 -1.58 2.89 -28.56
C VAL A 365 -1.52 1.40 -28.27
N ALA A 366 -0.68 1.01 -27.30
CA ALA A 366 -0.58 -0.35 -26.78
C ALA A 366 -1.30 -0.48 -25.44
N TYR A 367 -2.01 -1.61 -25.25
CA TYR A 367 -2.75 -1.89 -24.02
C TYR A 367 -2.77 -3.40 -23.72
N PRO A 368 -1.61 -4.00 -23.38
CA PRO A 368 -1.48 -5.44 -23.19
C PRO A 368 -2.48 -5.97 -22.15
N LYS A 369 -2.89 -7.24 -22.30
CA LYS A 369 -3.87 -7.89 -21.40
C LYS A 369 -3.27 -8.29 -20.07
N HIS A 370 -2.03 -8.76 -20.10
CA HIS A 370 -1.32 -9.29 -18.94
C HIS A 370 0.06 -8.65 -18.82
N HIS A 371 0.50 -8.49 -17.59
CA HIS A 371 1.85 -8.08 -17.21
C HIS A 371 2.23 -8.79 -15.91
N LYS A 372 3.51 -9.10 -15.76
CA LYS A 372 4.13 -9.50 -14.51
C LYS A 372 4.79 -8.30 -13.84
N GLN A 373 5.05 -8.42 -12.54
CA GLN A 373 5.79 -7.38 -11.83
C GLN A 373 7.22 -7.22 -12.37
N SER A 374 7.84 -8.30 -12.86
CA SER A 374 9.16 -8.26 -13.50
C SER A 374 9.16 -7.62 -14.89
N ASP A 375 7.98 -7.47 -15.50
CA ASP A 375 7.86 -6.94 -16.86
C ASP A 375 7.82 -5.41 -16.90
N VAL A 376 7.64 -4.78 -15.73
CA VAL A 376 7.50 -3.33 -15.61
C VAL A 376 8.63 -2.81 -14.74
N PRO A 377 9.44 -1.85 -15.22
CA PRO A 377 10.56 -1.28 -14.47
C PRO A 377 10.17 -0.80 -13.07
#